data_AF-A0AAV6B7S6-F1
#
_entry.id   AF-A0AAV6B7S6-F1
#
_cell.length_a   1.000
_cell.length_b   1.000
_cell.length_c   1.000
_cell.angle_alpha   90.00
_cell.angle_beta   90.00
_cell.angle_gamma   90.00
#
_symmetry.space_group_name_H-M   'P 1'
#
loop_
_entity.id
_entity.type
_entity.pdbx_description
1 polymer ?
#
loop_
_entity_poly.entity_id
_entity_poly.type
_entity_poly.pdbx_seq_one_letter_code
_entity_poly.pdbx_strand_id
1 'polypeptide(L)' 'MQVKIVLRDRESGQYYRGHSQWVKNGYDALTFQNIIEAEEFCRTHHLPGMQLIQQSGYFHHPLRHVPSALERSGVQPQ' A
#
# COMPACT_ATOMS: atom_id res chain seq x y z
N MET A 1 7.06 -8.23 -14.69
CA MET A 1 6.80 -8.65 -13.29
C MET A 1 7.19 -7.49 -12.40
N GLN A 2 6.26 -6.96 -11.59
CA GLN A 2 6.57 -5.89 -10.66
C GLN A 2 6.84 -6.52 -9.29
N VAL A 3 8.02 -6.24 -8.76
CA VAL A 3 8.38 -6.62 -7.39
C VAL A 3 7.85 -5.54 -6.46
N LYS A 4 7.20 -5.96 -5.38
CA LYS A 4 6.78 -5.06 -4.30
C LYS A 4 7.27 -5.62 -2.98
N ILE A 5 7.57 -4.73 -2.04
CA ILE A 5 7.90 -5.08 -0.68
C ILE A 5 6.66 -4.87 0.18
N VAL A 6 6.32 -5.84 1.02
CA VAL A 6 5.25 -5.72 2.02
C VAL A 6 5.83 -5.91 3.41
N LEU A 7 5.21 -5.27 4.40
CA LEU A 7 5.59 -5.40 5.79
C LEU A 7 4.75 -6.49 6.44
N ARG A 8 5.41 -7.44 7.12
CA ARG A 8 4.77 -8.52 7.86
C ARG A 8 5.25 -8.51 9.30
N ASP A 9 4.30 -8.55 10.23
CA ASP A 9 4.60 -8.75 11.64
C ASP A 9 5.12 -10.17 11.87
N ARG A 10 6.25 -10.29 12.56
CA ARG A 10 6.90 -11.59 12.81
C ARG A 10 6.11 -12.44 13.81
N GLU A 11 5.49 -11.81 14.80
CA GLU A 11 4.81 -12.51 15.90
C GLU A 11 3.43 -13.02 15.45
N SER A 12 2.62 -12.16 14.84
CA SER A 12 1.26 -12.47 14.42
C SER A 12 1.18 -13.05 13.01
N GLY A 13 2.23 -12.89 12.21
CA GLY A 13 2.25 -13.30 10.80
C GLY A 13 1.35 -12.47 9.88
N GLN A 14 0.81 -11.35 10.36
CA GLN A 14 -0.11 -10.47 9.65
C GLN A 14 0.66 -9.41 8.85
N TYR A 15 0.07 -8.93 7.75
CA TYR A 15 0.64 -7.88 6.91
C TYR A 15 0.10 -6.52 7.30
N TYR A 16 0.96 -5.50 7.26
CA TYR A 16 0.58 -4.14 7.60
C TYR A 16 -0.18 -3.50 6.44
N ARG A 17 -1.37 -2.96 6.70
CA ARG A 17 -2.22 -2.29 5.70
C ARG A 17 -2.12 -0.75 5.74
N GLY A 18 -1.60 -0.20 6.83
CA GLY A 18 -1.64 1.25 7.10
C GLY A 18 -2.64 1.59 8.21
N HIS A 19 -2.50 2.81 8.76
CA HIS A 19 -3.38 3.33 9.83
C HIS A 19 -3.51 2.39 11.04
N SER A 20 -2.42 1.71 11.42
CA SER A 20 -2.41 0.70 12.49
C SER A 20 -3.32 -0.52 12.25
N GLN A 21 -3.71 -0.77 11.00
CA GLN A 21 -4.47 -1.95 10.61
C GLN A 21 -3.58 -3.07 10.08
N TRP A 22 -3.99 -4.30 10.36
CA TRP A 22 -3.32 -5.53 9.97
C TRP A 22 -4.28 -6.44 9.20
N VAL A 23 -3.77 -7.12 8.19
CA VAL A 23 -4.52 -8.05 7.35
C VAL A 23 -3.80 -9.38 7.24
N LYS A 24 -4.56 -10.46 7.05
CA LYS A 24 -3.98 -11.80 6.85
C LYS A 24 -3.46 -12.03 5.44
N ASN A 25 -3.89 -11.20 4.49
CA ASN A 25 -3.58 -11.34 3.08
C ASN A 25 -2.55 -10.30 2.61
N GLY A 26 -1.44 -10.73 2.01
CA GLY A 26 -0.40 -9.84 1.50
C GLY A 26 -0.84 -8.97 0.32
N TYR A 27 -1.88 -9.38 -0.42
CA TYR A 27 -2.44 -8.58 -1.52
C TYR A 27 -3.17 -7.32 -1.06
N ASP A 28 -3.69 -7.32 0.17
CA ASP A 28 -4.37 -6.17 0.79
C ASP A 28 -3.41 -5.30 1.63
N ALA A 29 -2.13 -5.68 1.66
CA ALA A 29 -1.11 -5.00 2.45
C ALA A 29 -0.64 -3.71 1.78
N LEU A 30 -0.06 -2.83 2.59
CA LEU A 30 0.67 -1.68 2.10
C LEU A 30 1.92 -2.17 1.37
N THR A 31 2.06 -1.77 0.11
CA THR A 31 3.17 -2.16 -0.76
C THR A 31 4.13 -1.00 -0.96
N PHE A 32 5.42 -1.32 -0.98
CA PHE A 32 6.51 -0.39 -1.22
C PHE A 32 7.26 -0.79 -2.50
N GLN A 33 7.86 0.20 -3.16
CA GLN A 33 8.52 -0.04 -4.44
C GLN A 33 9.91 -0.64 -4.28
N ASN A 34 10.57 -0.38 -3.15
CA ASN A 34 11.90 -0.88 -2.82
C ASN A 34 12.04 -1.03 -1.29
N ILE A 35 13.12 -1.70 -0.88
CA ILE A 35 13.41 -2.00 0.53
C ILE A 35 13.71 -0.72 1.31
N ILE A 36 14.36 0.26 0.68
CA ILE A 36 14.77 1.52 1.33
C ILE A 36 13.53 2.28 1.82
N GLU A 37 12.53 2.48 0.95
CA GLU A 37 11.27 3.13 1.34
C GLU A 37 10.55 2.41 2.47
N ALA A 38 10.55 1.07 2.44
CA ALA A 38 9.90 0.26 3.46
C ALA A 38 10.64 0.33 4.81
N GLU A 39 11.97 0.38 4.81
CA GLU A 39 12.76 0.58 6.02
C GLU A 39 12.58 1.98 6.61
N GLU A 40 12.58 3.03 5.77
CA GLU A 40 12.32 4.40 6.21
C GLU A 40 10.91 4.53 6.81
N PHE A 41 9.92 3.87 6.22
CA PHE A 41 8.57 3.81 6.77
C PHE A 41 8.55 3.15 8.14
N CYS A 42 9.19 1.99 8.31
CA CYS A 42 9.27 1.31 9.60
C CYS A 42 9.94 2.18 10.68
N ARG A 43 10.98 2.94 10.32
CA ARG A 43 11.66 3.87 11.25
C ARG A 43 10.75 5.02 11.65
N THR A 44 10.07 5.65 10.69
CA THR A 44 9.19 6.79 10.91
C THR A 44 7.96 6.43 11.74
N HIS A 45 7.39 5.25 11.50
CA HIS A 45 6.18 4.78 12.17
C HIS A 45 6.43 3.96 13.43
N HIS A 46 7.69 3.87 13.89
CA HIS A 46 8.07 3.09 15.07
C HIS A 46 7.53 1.64 15.01
N LEU A 47 7.79 0.96 13.89
CA LEU A 47 7.42 -0.45 13.68
C LEU A 47 8.68 -1.33 13.77
N PRO A 48 9.26 -1.54 14.97
CA PRO A 48 10.43 -2.39 15.13
C PRO A 48 10.09 -3.86 14.89
N GLY A 49 11.04 -4.63 14.36
CA GLY A 49 10.90 -6.08 14.21
C GLY A 49 10.04 -6.56 13.04
N MET A 50 9.61 -5.66 12.16
CA MET A 50 8.88 -6.01 10.94
C MET A 50 9.74 -6.80 9.96
N GLN A 51 9.17 -7.84 9.36
CA GLN A 51 9.77 -8.55 8.24
C GLN A 51 9.40 -7.88 6.93
N LEU A 52 10.41 -7.50 6.16
CA LEU A 52 10.24 -7.01 4.79
C LEU A 52 10.18 -8.22 3.84
N ILE A 53 9.00 -8.49 3.30
CA ILE A 53 8.78 -9.63 2.39
C ILE A 53 8.78 -9.07 0.97
N GLN A 54 9.67 -9.59 0.13
CA GLN A 54 9.63 -9.34 -1.31
C GLN A 54 8.58 -10.25 -1.95
N GLN A 55 7.54 -9.65 -2.52
CA GLN A 55 6.53 -10.37 -3.28
C GLN A 55 6.66 -10.05 -4.77
N SER A 56 6.69 -11.12 -5.56
CA SER A 56 6.74 -11.09 -7.02
C SER A 56 5.37 -11.53 -7.53
N GLY A 57 4.58 -10.63 -8.12
CA GLY A 57 3.24 -10.97 -8.56
C GLY A 57 2.55 -9.87 -9.37
N TYR A 58 1.38 -10.18 -9.91
CA TYR A 58 0.47 -9.17 -10.46
C TYR A 58 -0.23 -8.47 -9.31
N PHE A 59 0.47 -7.54 -8.66
CA PHE A 59 -0.18 -6.60 -7.76
C PHE A 59 -1.14 -5.79 -8.61
N HIS A 60 -2.44 -6.07 -8.48
CA HIS A 60 -3.46 -5.15 -8.96
C HIS A 60 -3.18 -3.85 -8.24
N HIS A 61 -2.66 -2.85 -8.98
CA HIS A 61 -2.75 -1.47 -8.56
C HIS A 61 -4.19 -1.29 -8.08
N PRO A 62 -4.45 -0.90 -6.81
CA PRO A 62 -5.74 -0.33 -6.52
C PRO A 62 -5.84 0.83 -7.50
N LEU A 63 -6.76 0.72 -8.46
CA LEU A 63 -7.18 1.86 -9.25
C LEU A 63 -7.50 2.91 -8.21
N ARG A 64 -6.60 3.90 -8.07
CA ARG A 64 -6.84 5.08 -7.27
C ARG A 64 -8.10 5.64 -7.91
N HIS A 65 -9.24 5.34 -7.31
CA HIS A 65 -10.52 5.83 -7.74
C HIS A 65 -10.44 7.32 -7.43
N VAL A 66 -9.87 8.07 -8.38
CA VAL A 66 -10.10 9.48 -8.47
C VAL A 66 -11.61 9.61 -8.50
N PRO A 67 -12.24 10.21 -7.48
CA PRO A 67 -13.64 10.54 -7.62
C PRO A 67 -13.71 11.44 -8.85
N SER A 68 -14.37 10.97 -9.90
CA SER A 68 -14.81 11.77 -11.03
C SER A 68 -15.83 12.79 -10.51
N ALA A 69 -15.37 13.78 -9.74
CA ALA A 69 -16.13 14.90 -9.25
C ALA A 69 -15.82 16.14 -10.11
N LEU A 70 -15.82 15.97 -11.43
CA LEU A 70 -15.89 17.09 -12.36
C LEU A 70 -16.81 16.78 -13.55
N GLU A 71 -17.96 16.17 -13.27
CA GLU A 71 -19.16 16.42 -14.07
C GLU A 71 -20.00 17.47 -13.35
N ARG A 72 -20.00 18.69 -13.90
CA ARG A 72 -21.16 19.60 -14.07
C ARG A 72 -20.66 21.04 -14.22
N SER A 73 -20.46 21.44 -15.47
CA SER A 73 -20.77 22.79 -15.92
C SER A 73 -21.07 22.74 -17.41
N GLY A 74 -22.25 22.21 -17.73
CA GLY A 74 -22.95 22.66 -18.92
C GLY A 74 -23.43 24.08 -18.65
N VAL A 75 -22.81 25.07 -19.27
CA VAL A 75 -23.39 26.39 -19.53
C VAL A 75 -22.91 26.82 -20.91
N GLN A 76 -23.82 26.80 -21.87
CA GLN A 76 -23.69 27.54 -23.13
C GLN A 76 -23.50 29.03 -22.83
N PRO A 77 -22.72 29.74 -23.65
CA PRO A 77 -23.11 31.09 -24.02
C PRO A 77 -23.31 31.21 -25.54
N GLN A 78 -24.13 32.21 -25.85
CA GLN A 78 -24.85 32.51 -27.09
C GLN A 78 -23.98 32.79 -28.32
#